data_AF-A0A150AA90-F1
#
_entry.id   AF-A0A150AA90-F1
#
_cell.length_a   1.000
_cell.length_b   1.000
_cell.length_c   1.000
_cell.angle_alpha   90.00
_cell.angle_beta   90.00
_cell.angle_gamma   90.00
#
_symmetry.space_group_name_H-M   'P 1'
#
loop_
_entity.id
_entity.type
_entity.pdbx_description
1 polymer ?
#
loop_
_entity_poly.entity_id
_entity_poly.type
_entity_poly.pdbx_seq_one_letter_code
_entity_poly.pdbx_strand_id
1 'polypeptide(L)'
;MVKLTPVNQTSSRECLESKIRHHINKLDEYQKDQNQKILELCQVGKVLCTYFPAYSFKEIREVPDFIITDGINDICIEHELILQPEKKKRIGFLENTALLAERELYEDEDFPKFHADCRISDSFKFRTRDKQSIIDTFINVIRHKYLTGKLLDNELIERITFTKHSQKTISLNFGAYMVSEISESTICEFISKKEQKIDKYIENTGLKQWLILIIGNTCHSSYEVFDPFNVVFKSKFDKIFLLEDFDNVLYELK
;
A
#
# COMPACT_ATOMS: atom_id res chain seq x y z
N MET A 1 8.82 21.49 2.80
CA MET A 1 7.45 20.95 2.91
C MET A 1 6.80 21.57 4.14
N VAL A 2 5.49 21.83 4.12
CA VAL A 2 4.78 22.44 5.26
C VAL A 2 3.78 21.44 5.83
N LYS A 3 3.96 21.07 7.10
CA LYS A 3 3.01 20.19 7.80
C LYS A 3 1.69 20.92 8.03
N LEU A 4 0.60 20.33 7.58
CA LEU A 4 -0.75 20.86 7.80
C LEU A 4 -1.27 20.43 9.16
N THR A 5 -2.08 21.30 9.77
CA THR A 5 -2.76 21.01 11.03
C THR A 5 -4.11 20.37 10.75
N PRO A 6 -4.46 19.25 11.40
CA PRO A 6 -5.80 18.69 11.33
C PRO A 6 -6.86 19.71 11.71
N VAL A 7 -7.98 19.71 10.98
CA VAL A 7 -9.16 20.49 11.34
C VAL A 7 -9.89 19.75 12.45
N ASN A 8 -10.15 20.41 13.59
CA ASN A 8 -10.90 19.82 14.70
C ASN A 8 -12.30 19.40 14.24
N GLN A 9 -12.54 18.09 14.17
CA GLN A 9 -13.84 17.50 13.82
C GLN A 9 -14.23 16.41 14.82
N THR A 10 -15.53 16.13 14.88
CA THR A 10 -16.11 14.91 15.48
C THR A 10 -15.43 13.65 14.93
N SER A 11 -15.60 12.50 15.60
CA SER A 11 -15.02 11.18 15.27
C SER A 11 -14.61 10.99 13.80
N SER A 12 -13.30 10.87 13.54
CA SER A 12 -12.72 10.72 12.20
C SER A 12 -13.31 9.54 11.42
N ARG A 13 -13.74 8.49 12.14
CA ARG A 13 -14.39 7.30 11.58
C ARG A 13 -15.77 7.61 10.99
N GLU A 14 -16.59 8.39 11.71
CA GLU A 14 -17.95 8.74 11.27
C GLU A 14 -17.90 9.64 10.03
N CYS A 15 -16.98 10.60 10.03
CA CYS A 15 -16.72 11.43 8.85
C CYS A 15 -16.34 10.56 7.66
N LEU A 16 -15.35 9.67 7.82
CA LEU A 16 -14.85 8.84 6.74
C LEU A 16 -15.98 7.98 6.16
N GLU A 17 -16.71 7.29 7.04
CA GLU A 17 -17.85 6.46 6.66
C GLU A 17 -18.90 7.25 5.87
N SER A 18 -19.25 8.46 6.32
CA SER A 18 -20.21 9.33 5.62
C SER A 18 -19.73 9.74 4.23
N LYS A 19 -18.42 9.96 4.03
CA LYS A 19 -17.84 10.42 2.76
C LYS A 19 -17.66 9.28 1.75
N ILE A 20 -17.39 8.05 2.19
CA ILE A 20 -16.97 6.97 1.28
C ILE A 20 -17.98 5.81 1.16
N ARG A 21 -18.88 5.58 2.13
CA ARG A 21 -19.74 4.38 2.16
C ARG A 21 -20.58 4.20 0.90
N HIS A 22 -21.19 5.28 0.39
CA HIS A 22 -22.00 5.21 -0.83
C HIS A 22 -21.19 4.79 -2.06
N HIS A 23 -19.90 5.13 -2.08
CA HIS A 23 -19.00 4.81 -3.17
C HIS A 23 -18.46 3.38 -3.07
N ILE A 24 -18.08 2.94 -1.87
CA ILE A 24 -17.65 1.56 -1.61
C ILE A 24 -18.75 0.56 -1.97
N ASN A 25 -20.01 0.86 -1.64
CA ASN A 25 -21.13 -0.03 -1.94
C ASN A 25 -21.36 -0.28 -3.45
N LYS A 26 -20.74 0.52 -4.33
CA LYS A 26 -20.77 0.33 -5.78
C LYS A 26 -19.60 -0.51 -6.29
N LEU A 27 -18.67 -0.86 -5.40
CA LEU A 27 -17.48 -1.66 -5.66
C LEU A 27 -17.65 -3.06 -5.06
N ASP A 28 -17.24 -4.06 -5.82
CA ASP A 28 -17.15 -5.47 -5.46
C ASP A 28 -15.78 -5.77 -4.82
N GLU A 29 -15.79 -5.97 -3.50
CA GLU A 29 -14.60 -6.26 -2.67
C GLU A 29 -13.85 -7.55 -3.05
N TYR A 30 -14.46 -8.42 -3.87
CA TYR A 30 -13.83 -9.65 -4.34
C TYR A 30 -13.01 -9.45 -5.62
N GLN A 31 -13.03 -8.26 -6.21
CA GLN A 31 -12.22 -7.91 -7.39
C GLN A 31 -10.97 -7.12 -6.99
N LYS A 32 -9.80 -7.65 -7.35
CA LYS A 32 -8.50 -7.08 -6.95
C LYS A 32 -8.32 -5.60 -7.34
N ASP A 33 -8.76 -5.23 -8.54
CA ASP A 33 -8.64 -3.83 -9.03
C ASP A 33 -9.55 -2.90 -8.21
N GLN A 34 -10.69 -3.40 -7.75
CA GLN A 34 -11.62 -2.63 -6.92
C GLN A 34 -11.12 -2.50 -5.47
N ASN A 35 -10.38 -3.48 -4.96
CA ASN A 35 -9.69 -3.36 -3.66
C ASN A 35 -8.64 -2.25 -3.63
N GLN A 36 -7.89 -2.10 -4.73
CA GLN A 36 -6.96 -0.99 -4.88
C GLN A 36 -7.72 0.35 -4.89
N LYS A 37 -8.84 0.45 -5.62
CA LYS A 37 -9.67 1.66 -5.62
C LYS A 37 -10.30 1.98 -4.27
N ILE A 38 -10.71 0.97 -3.50
CA ILE A 38 -11.21 1.12 -2.13
C ILE A 38 -10.10 1.69 -1.23
N LEU A 39 -8.86 1.22 -1.36
CA LEU A 39 -7.73 1.74 -0.59
C LEU A 39 -7.46 3.21 -0.93
N GLU A 40 -7.43 3.56 -2.21
CA GLU A 40 -7.25 4.94 -2.67
C GLU A 40 -8.35 5.85 -2.12
N LEU A 41 -9.61 5.40 -2.20
CA LEU A 41 -10.76 6.12 -1.68
C LEU A 41 -10.68 6.34 -0.17
N CYS A 42 -10.24 5.33 0.59
CA CYS A 42 -10.01 5.45 2.03
C CYS A 42 -8.92 6.48 2.34
N GLN A 43 -7.80 6.46 1.61
CA GLN A 43 -6.66 7.36 1.83
C GLN A 43 -7.02 8.81 1.48
N VAL A 44 -7.65 9.04 0.32
CA VAL A 44 -8.14 10.38 -0.03
C VAL A 44 -9.25 10.81 0.92
N GLY A 45 -10.18 9.93 1.27
CA GLY A 45 -11.26 10.23 2.22
C GLY A 45 -10.75 10.65 3.59
N LYS A 46 -9.67 10.03 4.06
CA LYS A 46 -8.97 10.39 5.30
C LYS A 46 -8.37 11.79 5.22
N VAL A 47 -7.75 12.15 4.08
CA VAL A 47 -7.28 13.52 3.81
C VAL A 47 -8.44 14.51 3.85
N LEU A 48 -9.55 14.22 3.18
CA LEU A 48 -10.72 15.10 3.18
C LEU A 48 -11.28 15.27 4.59
N CYS A 49 -11.46 14.20 5.36
CA CYS A 49 -11.97 14.31 6.72
C CYS A 49 -11.04 15.06 7.67
N THR A 50 -9.74 14.84 7.56
CA THR A 50 -8.78 15.38 8.53
C THR A 50 -8.37 16.82 8.19
N TYR A 51 -8.21 17.15 6.91
CA TYR A 51 -7.57 18.40 6.48
C TYR A 51 -8.48 19.28 5.60
N PHE A 52 -9.39 18.67 4.83
CA PHE A 52 -10.23 19.39 3.85
C PHE A 52 -11.71 19.03 3.96
N PRO A 53 -12.35 19.18 5.13
CA PRO A 53 -13.65 18.55 5.39
C PRO A 53 -14.82 19.15 4.61
N ALA A 54 -14.66 20.38 4.12
CA ALA A 54 -15.61 21.03 3.23
C ALA A 54 -15.76 20.29 1.88
N TYR A 55 -14.74 19.52 1.46
CA TYR A 55 -14.78 18.78 0.22
C TYR A 55 -15.39 17.38 0.40
N SER A 56 -16.15 16.93 -0.58
CA SER A 56 -16.68 15.56 -0.69
C SER A 56 -16.40 14.98 -2.07
N PHE A 57 -16.49 13.65 -2.21
CA PHE A 57 -16.37 13.00 -3.50
C PHE A 57 -17.60 13.31 -4.36
N LYS A 58 -17.35 13.85 -5.56
CA LYS A 58 -18.35 14.04 -6.61
C LYS A 58 -18.33 12.88 -7.59
N GLU A 59 -17.14 12.44 -8.00
CA GLU A 59 -16.96 11.37 -8.98
C GLU A 59 -15.73 10.52 -8.66
N ILE A 60 -15.80 9.22 -8.95
CA ILE A 60 -14.69 8.26 -8.90
C ILE A 60 -14.41 7.79 -10.32
N ARG A 61 -13.16 7.89 -10.75
CA ARG A 61 -12.73 7.66 -12.13
C ARG A 61 -11.32 7.06 -12.16
N GLU A 62 -10.81 6.85 -13.38
CA GLU A 62 -9.45 6.35 -13.61
C GLU A 62 -8.48 7.42 -14.11
N VAL A 63 -8.96 8.52 -14.72
CA VAL A 63 -8.11 9.55 -15.34
C VAL A 63 -8.79 10.93 -15.31
N PRO A 64 -8.54 11.79 -14.31
CA PRO A 64 -7.82 11.53 -13.05
C PRO A 64 -8.67 10.69 -12.07
N ASP A 65 -8.07 10.23 -10.97
CA ASP A 65 -8.67 9.24 -10.06
C ASP A 65 -9.99 9.69 -9.39
N PHE A 66 -10.09 10.97 -9.01
CA PHE A 66 -11.26 11.48 -8.32
C PHE A 66 -11.60 12.91 -8.74
N ILE A 67 -12.88 13.26 -8.62
CA ILE A 67 -13.33 14.65 -8.58
C ILE A 67 -13.96 14.89 -7.21
N ILE A 68 -13.48 15.92 -6.52
CA ILE A 68 -14.02 16.40 -5.25
C ILE A 68 -14.66 17.78 -5.41
N THR A 69 -15.59 18.13 -4.53
CA THR A 69 -16.31 19.41 -4.59
C THR A 69 -16.57 19.96 -3.20
N ASP A 70 -16.49 21.29 -3.05
CA ASP A 70 -16.99 22.02 -1.87
C ASP A 70 -18.42 22.59 -2.10
N GLY A 71 -19.04 22.24 -3.24
CA GLY A 71 -20.32 22.76 -3.69
C GLY A 71 -20.22 24.01 -4.58
N ILE A 72 -19.06 24.67 -4.61
CA ILE A 72 -18.78 25.85 -5.43
C ILE A 72 -17.71 25.52 -6.49
N ASN A 73 -16.63 24.87 -6.07
CA ASN A 73 -15.48 24.53 -6.89
C ASN A 73 -15.31 23.01 -6.94
N ASP A 74 -15.06 22.52 -8.15
CA ASP A 74 -14.64 21.13 -8.36
C ASP A 74 -13.12 21.07 -8.57
N ILE A 75 -12.51 20.03 -8.01
CA ILE A 75 -11.07 19.79 -8.07
C ILE A 75 -10.84 18.33 -8.41
N CYS A 76 -9.91 18.07 -9.31
CA CYS A 76 -9.45 16.72 -9.61
C CYS A 76 -8.33 16.31 -8.66
N ILE A 77 -8.38 15.07 -8.18
CA ILE A 77 -7.30 14.46 -7.40
C ILE A 77 -6.73 13.29 -8.21
N GLU A 78 -5.42 13.32 -8.39
CA GLU A 78 -4.61 12.16 -8.73
C GLU A 78 -3.99 11.58 -7.46
N HIS A 79 -4.07 10.26 -7.31
CA HIS A 79 -3.46 9.51 -6.22
C HIS A 79 -2.19 8.79 -6.71
N GLU A 80 -1.17 8.74 -5.85
CA GLU A 80 0.03 7.94 -6.14
C GLU A 80 0.66 7.36 -4.88
N LEU A 81 0.87 6.04 -4.88
CA LEU A 81 1.67 5.38 -3.86
C LEU A 81 3.17 5.49 -4.20
N ILE A 82 3.96 6.04 -3.29
CA ILE A 82 5.42 6.02 -3.39
C ILE A 82 5.94 4.76 -2.69
N LEU A 83 6.43 3.82 -3.49
CA LEU A 83 6.95 2.53 -3.00
C LEU A 83 8.32 2.25 -3.60
N GLN A 84 9.15 1.53 -2.85
CA GLN A 84 10.42 0.99 -3.29
C GLN A 84 10.18 -0.16 -4.30
N PRO A 85 10.37 0.05 -5.61
CA PRO A 85 9.89 -0.90 -6.62
C PRO A 85 10.53 -2.28 -6.47
N GLU A 86 11.83 -2.33 -6.18
CA GLU A 86 12.57 -3.59 -6.02
C GLU A 86 12.12 -4.36 -4.77
N LYS A 87 11.90 -3.68 -3.62
CA LYS A 87 11.33 -4.31 -2.43
C LYS A 87 9.92 -4.82 -2.69
N LYS A 88 9.06 -4.02 -3.34
CA LYS A 88 7.69 -4.41 -3.68
C LYS A 88 7.66 -5.65 -4.58
N LYS A 89 8.50 -5.70 -5.61
CA LYS A 89 8.66 -6.87 -6.50
C LYS A 89 9.11 -8.10 -5.72
N ARG A 90 10.10 -7.94 -4.82
CA ARG A 90 10.60 -9.03 -3.98
C ARG A 90 9.50 -9.62 -3.10
N ILE A 91 8.81 -8.77 -2.35
CA ILE A 91 7.72 -9.15 -1.43
C ILE A 91 6.62 -9.87 -2.21
N GLY A 92 6.12 -9.25 -3.28
CA GLY A 92 5.06 -9.85 -4.09
C GLY A 92 5.46 -11.17 -4.73
N PHE A 93 6.72 -11.35 -5.15
CA PHE A 93 7.18 -12.64 -5.66
C PHE A 93 7.13 -13.72 -4.58
N LEU A 94 7.64 -13.42 -3.38
CA LEU A 94 7.69 -14.39 -2.29
C LEU A 94 6.29 -14.72 -1.75
N GLU A 95 5.42 -13.74 -1.59
CA GLU A 95 4.01 -13.95 -1.19
C GLU A 95 3.28 -14.84 -2.19
N ASN A 96 3.42 -14.59 -3.49
CA ASN A 96 2.82 -15.44 -4.52
C ASN A 96 3.38 -16.87 -4.47
N THR A 97 4.65 -17.02 -4.12
CA THR A 97 5.30 -18.34 -4.02
C THR A 97 4.82 -19.10 -2.77
N ALA A 98 4.69 -18.41 -1.64
CA ALA A 98 4.11 -18.94 -0.41
C ALA A 98 2.63 -19.35 -0.61
N LEU A 99 1.85 -18.56 -1.35
CA LEU A 99 0.46 -18.90 -1.68
C LEU A 99 0.36 -20.18 -2.51
N LEU A 100 1.31 -20.44 -3.41
CA LEU A 100 1.34 -21.69 -4.17
C LEU A 100 1.71 -22.87 -3.27
N ALA A 101 2.70 -22.70 -2.39
CA ALA A 101 3.05 -23.70 -1.38
C ALA A 101 1.87 -24.01 -0.43
N GLU A 102 1.11 -22.99 -0.05
CA GLU A 102 -0.10 -23.12 0.76
C GLU A 102 -1.15 -24.00 0.07
N ARG A 103 -1.37 -23.80 -1.24
CA ARG A 103 -2.29 -24.62 -2.03
C ARG A 103 -1.87 -26.08 -2.10
N GLU A 104 -0.59 -26.36 -2.31
CA GLU A 104 -0.08 -27.74 -2.31
C GLU A 104 -0.22 -28.40 -0.93
N LEU A 105 0.04 -27.66 0.16
CA LEU A 105 -0.20 -28.16 1.52
C LEU A 105 -1.68 -28.37 1.81
N TYR A 106 -2.56 -27.56 1.20
CA TYR A 106 -4.01 -27.68 1.34
C TYR A 106 -4.51 -29.04 0.83
N GLU A 107 -3.97 -29.53 -0.29
CA GLU A 107 -4.32 -30.81 -0.92
C GLU A 107 -3.97 -32.04 -0.07
N ASP A 108 -3.04 -31.92 0.90
CA ASP A 108 -2.69 -32.99 1.83
C ASP A 108 -3.69 -33.06 3.00
N GLU A 109 -4.82 -33.75 2.83
CA GLU A 109 -5.91 -33.81 3.83
C GLU A 109 -5.46 -34.32 5.21
N ASP A 110 -4.47 -35.21 5.24
CA ASP A 110 -3.93 -35.79 6.48
C ASP A 110 -3.01 -34.82 7.24
N PHE A 111 -2.50 -33.78 6.57
CA PHE A 111 -1.66 -32.79 7.23
C PHE A 111 -2.50 -31.83 8.09
N PRO A 112 -2.13 -31.58 9.36
CA PRO A 112 -2.93 -30.73 10.24
C PRO A 112 -3.10 -29.30 9.74
N LYS A 113 -4.16 -28.64 10.21
CA LYS A 113 -4.45 -27.23 9.92
C LYS A 113 -3.67 -26.33 10.87
N PHE A 114 -3.07 -25.27 10.33
CA PHE A 114 -2.24 -24.33 11.06
C PHE A 114 -2.19 -22.98 10.34
N HIS A 115 -1.80 -21.95 11.07
CA HIS A 115 -1.26 -20.74 10.48
C HIS A 115 0.24 -20.69 10.76
N ALA A 116 1.05 -20.53 9.71
CA ALA A 116 2.50 -20.45 9.78
C ALA A 116 2.96 -19.01 9.52
N ASP A 117 3.45 -18.34 10.55
CA ASP A 117 4.15 -17.06 10.41
C ASP A 117 5.64 -17.32 10.16
N CYS A 118 6.10 -17.02 8.95
CA CYS A 118 7.44 -17.33 8.47
C CYS A 118 8.28 -16.04 8.39
N ARG A 119 9.30 -15.92 9.26
CA ARG A 119 10.32 -14.87 9.13
C ARG A 119 11.23 -15.20 7.96
N ILE A 120 11.15 -14.37 6.92
CA ILE A 120 11.96 -14.51 5.71
C ILE A 120 13.32 -13.86 5.90
N SER A 121 14.38 -14.51 5.43
CA SER A 121 15.73 -13.96 5.41
C SER A 121 15.85 -12.78 4.46
N ASP A 122 16.43 -11.69 4.95
CA ASP A 122 16.62 -10.49 4.16
C ASP A 122 17.81 -10.62 3.19
N SER A 123 18.73 -11.51 3.52
CA SER A 123 19.90 -11.82 2.71
C SER A 123 19.60 -12.81 1.57
N PHE A 124 18.46 -13.49 1.63
CA PHE A 124 18.06 -14.48 0.62
C PHE A 124 17.94 -13.85 -0.77
N LYS A 125 18.72 -14.31 -1.74
CA LYS A 125 18.68 -13.83 -3.13
C LYS A 125 18.03 -14.89 -4.01
N PHE A 126 17.20 -14.45 -4.94
CA PHE A 126 16.55 -15.35 -5.91
C PHE A 126 16.42 -14.72 -7.28
N ARG A 127 16.16 -15.56 -8.28
CA ARG A 127 15.74 -15.19 -9.63
C ARG A 127 14.36 -15.77 -9.89
N THR A 128 13.64 -15.21 -10.87
CA THR A 128 12.28 -15.67 -11.22
C THR A 128 12.22 -17.15 -11.58
N ARG A 129 13.28 -17.70 -12.19
CA ARG A 129 13.37 -19.14 -12.55
C ARG A 129 13.46 -20.07 -11.34
N ASP A 130 13.83 -19.54 -10.17
CA ASP A 130 14.00 -20.33 -8.94
C ASP A 130 12.65 -20.56 -8.24
N LYS A 131 11.54 -20.08 -8.81
CA LYS A 131 10.19 -20.14 -8.24
C LYS A 131 9.84 -21.51 -7.70
N GLN A 132 9.99 -22.58 -8.50
CA GLN A 132 9.62 -23.92 -8.04
C GLN A 132 10.46 -24.36 -6.83
N SER A 133 11.78 -24.15 -6.87
CA SER A 133 12.65 -24.51 -5.73
C SER A 133 12.30 -23.77 -4.44
N ILE A 134 11.76 -22.54 -4.55
CA ILE A 134 11.30 -21.76 -3.40
C ILE A 134 9.98 -22.30 -2.87
N ILE A 135 9.05 -22.72 -3.75
CA ILE A 135 7.81 -23.43 -3.35
C ILE A 135 8.18 -24.68 -2.56
N ASP A 136 9.05 -25.53 -3.12
CA ASP A 136 9.47 -26.78 -2.51
C ASP A 136 10.14 -26.53 -1.15
N THR A 137 10.92 -25.44 -1.03
CA THR A 137 11.54 -25.03 0.22
C THR A 137 10.50 -24.68 1.28
N PHE A 138 9.49 -23.86 0.93
CA PHE A 138 8.39 -23.55 1.87
C PHE A 138 7.71 -24.83 2.37
N ILE A 139 7.31 -25.71 1.46
CA ILE A 139 6.60 -26.96 1.79
C ILE A 139 7.45 -27.83 2.72
N ASN A 140 8.71 -28.10 2.34
CA ASN A 140 9.57 -29.01 3.06
C ASN A 140 9.95 -28.48 4.45
N VAL A 141 10.33 -27.20 4.55
CA VAL A 141 10.74 -26.59 5.82
C VAL A 141 9.55 -26.50 6.77
N ILE A 142 8.36 -26.09 6.29
CA ILE A 142 7.14 -26.01 7.10
C ILE A 142 6.72 -27.39 7.59
N ARG A 143 6.65 -28.39 6.69
CA ARG A 143 6.30 -29.78 7.07
C ARG A 143 7.26 -30.32 8.12
N HIS A 144 8.56 -30.18 7.87
CA HIS A 144 9.59 -30.66 8.79
C HIS A 144 9.48 -29.98 10.17
N LYS A 145 9.32 -28.65 10.19
CA LYS A 145 9.19 -27.89 11.44
C LYS A 145 7.93 -28.26 12.21
N TYR A 146 6.81 -28.46 11.53
CA TYR A 146 5.55 -28.83 12.17
C TYR A 146 5.64 -30.21 12.83
N LEU A 147 6.21 -31.20 12.13
CA LEU A 147 6.28 -32.58 12.61
C LEU A 147 7.35 -32.80 13.68
N THR A 148 8.49 -32.12 13.58
CA THR A 148 9.67 -32.39 14.44
C THR A 148 9.91 -31.31 15.49
N GLY A 149 9.28 -30.15 15.35
CA GLY A 149 9.59 -28.96 16.14
C GLY A 149 10.93 -28.29 15.78
N LYS A 150 11.71 -28.82 14.83
CA LYS A 150 13.04 -28.30 14.44
C LYS A 150 12.98 -27.62 13.07
N LEU A 151 13.68 -26.50 12.92
CA LEU A 151 13.74 -25.81 11.63
C LEU A 151 14.75 -26.55 10.75
N LEU A 152 14.33 -26.93 9.55
CA LEU A 152 15.22 -27.51 8.56
C LEU A 152 16.16 -26.41 8.05
N ASP A 153 17.45 -26.71 7.92
CA ASP A 153 18.44 -25.75 7.43
C ASP A 153 18.10 -25.30 6.01
N ASN A 154 18.05 -23.99 5.80
CA ASN A 154 17.68 -23.36 4.55
C ASN A 154 18.04 -21.86 4.56
N GLU A 155 18.18 -21.25 3.39
CA GLU A 155 18.55 -19.83 3.27
C GLU A 155 17.35 -18.87 3.31
N LEU A 156 16.12 -19.36 3.16
CA LEU A 156 14.92 -18.57 2.92
C LEU A 156 14.18 -18.18 4.20
N ILE A 157 13.98 -19.12 5.12
CA ILE A 157 13.13 -19.01 6.31
C ILE A 157 14.01 -19.13 7.55
N GLU A 158 14.10 -18.05 8.31
CA GLU A 158 14.90 -17.97 9.55
C GLU A 158 14.14 -18.51 10.76
N ARG A 159 12.80 -18.36 10.75
CA ARG A 159 11.93 -18.78 11.85
C ARG A 159 10.53 -19.06 11.35
N ILE A 160 9.87 -20.05 11.97
CA ILE A 160 8.44 -20.32 11.79
C ILE A 160 7.78 -20.40 13.15
N THR A 161 6.68 -19.67 13.31
CA THR A 161 5.78 -19.79 14.45
C THR A 161 4.43 -20.33 13.97
N PHE A 162 3.92 -21.34 14.67
CA PHE A 162 2.61 -21.93 14.36
C PHE A 162 1.55 -21.49 15.35
N THR A 163 0.37 -21.18 14.84
CA THR A 163 -0.85 -21.01 15.64
C THR A 163 -1.96 -21.92 15.11
N LYS A 164 -2.88 -22.31 16.00
CA LYS A 164 -4.04 -23.11 15.62
C LYS A 164 -4.93 -22.30 14.70
N HIS A 165 -5.34 -22.88 13.58
CA HIS A 165 -6.16 -22.22 12.58
C HIS A 165 -7.16 -23.18 11.92
N SER A 166 -8.19 -22.66 11.26
CA SER A 166 -9.24 -23.45 10.60
C SER A 166 -8.86 -23.95 9.20
N GLN A 167 -7.76 -23.43 8.68
CA GLN A 167 -7.17 -23.70 7.36
C GLN A 167 -5.66 -23.77 7.49
N LYS A 168 -4.97 -24.32 6.49
CA LYS A 168 -3.51 -24.24 6.37
C LYS A 168 -3.19 -22.92 5.69
N THR A 169 -2.53 -22.03 6.40
CA THR A 169 -2.16 -20.71 5.87
C THR A 169 -0.70 -20.39 6.12
N ILE A 170 -0.08 -19.68 5.18
CA ILE A 170 1.30 -19.20 5.27
C ILE A 170 1.28 -17.68 5.20
N SER A 171 1.91 -17.04 6.18
CA SER A 171 2.14 -15.60 6.17
C SER A 171 3.63 -15.30 6.26
N LEU A 172 4.04 -14.26 5.54
CA LEU A 172 5.43 -13.88 5.42
C LEU A 172 5.70 -12.64 6.28
N ASN A 173 6.70 -12.76 7.15
CA ASN A 173 7.19 -11.69 7.99
C ASN A 173 8.57 -11.28 7.48
N PHE A 174 8.68 -10.05 6.99
CA PHE A 174 9.94 -9.49 6.48
C PHE A 174 10.70 -8.68 7.54
N GLY A 175 10.37 -8.89 8.83
CA GLY A 175 11.03 -8.27 9.96
C GLY A 175 10.67 -6.79 10.17
N ALA A 176 11.14 -6.25 11.28
CA ALA A 176 11.12 -4.80 11.53
C ALA A 176 12.34 -4.20 10.82
N TYR A 177 12.14 -3.68 9.60
CA TYR A 177 13.16 -2.87 8.96
C TYR A 177 13.03 -1.43 9.40
N MET A 178 14.18 -0.74 9.58
CA MET A 178 14.21 0.71 9.49
C MET A 178 13.56 1.10 8.16
N VAL A 179 12.38 1.69 8.23
CA VAL A 179 11.70 2.23 7.06
C VAL A 179 12.65 3.25 6.45
N SER A 180 12.79 3.21 5.12
CA SER A 180 13.73 4.09 4.46
C SER A 180 13.19 5.51 4.52
N GLU A 181 14.07 6.46 4.81
CA GLU A 181 13.72 7.87 4.74
C GLU A 181 13.36 8.26 3.29
N ILE A 182 12.26 8.97 3.12
CA ILE A 182 11.91 9.53 1.82
C ILE A 182 12.88 10.66 1.48
N SER A 183 13.41 10.67 0.26
CA SER A 183 14.31 11.73 -0.22
C SER A 183 13.60 12.69 -1.18
N GLU A 184 14.15 13.90 -1.31
CA GLU A 184 13.72 14.87 -2.34
C GLU A 184 13.75 14.27 -3.75
N SER A 185 14.82 13.56 -4.09
CA SER A 185 14.96 12.94 -5.41
C SER A 185 13.84 11.94 -5.69
N THR A 186 13.42 11.17 -4.69
CA THR A 186 12.35 10.19 -4.81
C THR A 186 11.02 10.90 -5.06
N ILE A 187 10.68 11.92 -4.26
CA ILE A 187 9.46 12.71 -4.44
C ILE A 187 9.44 13.34 -5.85
N CYS A 188 10.53 13.97 -6.26
CA CYS A 188 10.65 14.60 -7.58
C CYS A 188 10.49 13.59 -8.73
N GLU A 189 11.00 12.36 -8.59
CA GLU A 189 10.81 11.30 -9.60
C GLU A 189 9.33 10.96 -9.79
N PHE A 190 8.59 10.75 -8.68
CA PHE A 190 7.17 10.41 -8.74
C PHE A 190 6.31 11.57 -9.25
N ILE A 191 6.58 12.80 -8.79
CA ILE A 191 5.93 14.01 -9.34
C ILE A 191 6.18 14.10 -10.84
N SER A 192 7.42 13.93 -11.30
CA SER A 192 7.77 14.03 -12.73
C SER A 192 7.02 13.00 -13.59
N LYS A 193 6.80 11.78 -13.08
CA LYS A 193 6.01 10.75 -13.78
C LYS A 193 4.55 11.16 -13.95
N LYS A 194 3.96 11.82 -12.95
CA LYS A 194 2.57 12.30 -13.02
C LYS A 194 2.43 13.58 -13.82
N GLU A 195 3.44 14.45 -13.76
CA GLU A 195 3.53 15.67 -14.57
C GLU A 195 3.43 15.37 -16.07
N GLN A 196 4.00 14.25 -16.53
CA GLN A 196 3.87 13.81 -17.93
C GLN A 196 2.43 13.50 -18.37
N LYS A 197 1.51 13.27 -17.43
CA LYS A 197 0.11 12.93 -17.69
C LYS A 197 -0.85 14.09 -17.45
N ILE A 198 -0.39 15.18 -16.84
CA ILE A 198 -1.26 16.25 -16.35
C ILE A 198 -2.04 16.95 -17.46
N ASP A 199 -1.44 17.13 -18.64
CA ASP A 199 -2.12 17.76 -19.77
C ASP A 199 -3.37 16.96 -20.18
N LYS A 200 -3.30 15.63 -20.12
CA LYS A 200 -4.45 14.75 -20.35
C LYS A 200 -5.50 14.87 -19.25
N TYR A 201 -5.08 15.06 -18.00
CA TYR A 201 -6.02 15.23 -16.87
C TYR A 201 -6.80 16.54 -17.01
N ILE A 202 -6.10 17.62 -17.40
CA ILE A 202 -6.68 18.93 -17.70
C ILE A 202 -7.59 18.83 -18.92
N GLU A 203 -7.18 18.15 -20.00
CA GLU A 203 -8.02 17.96 -21.19
C GLU A 203 -9.32 17.22 -20.87
N ASN A 204 -9.25 16.17 -20.03
CA ASN A 204 -10.39 15.36 -19.67
C ASN A 204 -11.44 16.08 -18.81
N THR A 205 -11.05 17.13 -18.08
CA THR A 205 -11.90 17.70 -17.02
C THR A 205 -12.03 19.23 -17.07
N GLY A 206 -11.01 19.93 -17.56
CA GLY A 206 -10.91 21.39 -17.51
C GLY A 206 -10.78 21.95 -16.09
N LEU A 207 -10.57 21.10 -15.08
CA LEU A 207 -10.55 21.47 -13.66
C LEU A 207 -9.13 21.67 -13.13
N LYS A 208 -9.04 22.25 -11.93
CA LYS A 208 -7.80 22.29 -11.14
C LYS A 208 -7.35 20.88 -10.77
N GLN A 209 -6.05 20.66 -10.73
CA GLN A 209 -5.43 19.36 -10.54
C GLN A 209 -4.62 19.33 -9.25
N TRP A 210 -4.99 18.45 -8.32
CA TRP A 210 -4.22 18.16 -7.11
C TRP A 210 -3.57 16.78 -7.23
N LEU A 211 -2.36 16.65 -6.70
CA LEU A 211 -1.66 15.37 -6.56
C LEU A 211 -1.52 15.03 -5.09
N ILE A 212 -1.91 13.82 -4.70
CA ILE A 212 -1.69 13.29 -3.35
C ILE A 212 -0.74 12.09 -3.46
N LEU A 213 0.48 12.29 -3.00
CA LEU A 213 1.49 11.26 -2.85
C LEU A 213 1.31 10.57 -1.49
N ILE A 214 1.39 9.25 -1.45
CA ILE A 214 1.20 8.46 -0.22
C ILE A 214 2.47 7.68 0.12
N ILE A 215 2.88 7.77 1.37
CA ILE A 215 3.92 6.96 2.02
C ILE A 215 3.40 6.45 3.38
N GLY A 216 4.25 5.78 4.16
CA GLY A 216 3.89 5.30 5.49
C GLY A 216 2.72 4.31 5.47
N ASN A 217 2.56 3.50 4.43
CA ASN A 217 1.61 2.39 4.47
C ASN A 217 2.23 1.20 5.21
N THR A 218 1.41 0.23 5.63
CA THR A 218 1.86 -0.95 6.38
C THR A 218 2.76 -1.91 5.58
N CYS A 219 3.14 -1.56 4.35
CA CYS A 219 3.96 -2.38 3.49
C CYS A 219 5.46 -2.11 3.73
N HIS A 220 6.28 -3.16 3.82
CA HIS A 220 7.74 -3.06 3.96
C HIS A 220 8.47 -2.35 2.79
N SER A 221 7.74 -1.94 1.75
CA SER A 221 8.25 -1.15 0.63
C SER A 221 7.97 0.35 0.74
N SER A 222 7.38 0.81 1.85
CA SER A 222 7.09 2.24 2.09
C SER A 222 8.31 3.07 2.47
N TYR A 223 8.06 4.36 2.67
CA TYR A 223 8.99 5.34 3.23
C TYR A 223 8.37 6.06 4.43
N GLU A 224 9.21 6.73 5.22
CA GLU A 224 8.85 7.62 6.32
C GLU A 224 9.53 8.99 6.14
N VAL A 225 8.95 10.05 6.72
CA VAL A 225 9.59 11.36 6.85
C VAL A 225 10.21 11.45 8.25
N PHE A 226 11.53 11.45 8.34
CA PHE A 226 12.20 11.71 9.62
C PHE A 226 12.26 13.20 9.92
N ASP A 227 12.73 14.01 8.97
CA ASP A 227 12.76 15.46 9.09
C ASP A 227 12.13 16.14 7.86
N PRO A 228 11.22 17.12 8.03
CA PRO A 228 10.67 17.88 6.91
C PRO A 228 11.76 18.64 6.14
N PHE A 229 11.86 18.40 4.84
CA PHE A 229 12.81 19.08 3.96
C PHE A 229 12.12 19.91 2.87
N ASN A 230 12.86 20.84 2.27
CA ASN A 230 12.38 21.61 1.12
C ASN A 230 12.52 20.78 -0.15
N VAL A 231 11.49 20.83 -1.00
CA VAL A 231 11.45 20.12 -2.27
C VAL A 231 11.32 21.17 -3.35
N VAL A 232 12.25 21.22 -4.30
CA VAL A 232 12.22 22.21 -5.39
C VAL A 232 11.89 21.52 -6.70
N PHE A 233 10.72 21.85 -7.25
CA PHE A 233 10.27 21.34 -8.55
C PHE A 233 9.40 22.36 -9.29
N LYS A 234 9.25 22.17 -10.59
CA LYS A 234 8.24 22.86 -11.40
C LYS A 234 7.15 21.86 -11.72
N SER A 235 5.91 22.27 -11.50
CA SER A 235 4.75 21.44 -11.78
C SER A 235 3.55 22.28 -12.17
N LYS A 236 2.72 21.75 -13.06
CA LYS A 236 1.43 22.27 -13.49
C LYS A 236 0.31 21.91 -12.51
N PHE A 237 0.51 20.97 -11.58
CA PHE A 237 -0.48 20.68 -10.52
C PHE A 237 -0.71 21.92 -9.67
N ASP A 238 -1.96 22.27 -9.38
CA ASP A 238 -2.30 23.42 -8.53
C ASP A 238 -1.78 23.23 -7.10
N LYS A 239 -1.88 22.01 -6.58
CA LYS A 239 -1.36 21.61 -5.27
C LYS A 239 -0.75 20.23 -5.31
N ILE A 240 0.27 20.03 -4.48
CA ILE A 240 0.86 18.69 -4.28
C ILE A 240 1.00 18.43 -2.78
N PHE A 241 0.49 17.28 -2.35
CA PHE A 241 0.55 16.83 -0.98
C PHE A 241 1.32 15.52 -0.84
N LEU A 242 1.92 15.32 0.34
CA LEU A 242 2.48 14.05 0.78
C LEU A 242 1.78 13.62 2.06
N LEU A 243 1.08 12.48 2.02
CA LEU A 243 0.45 11.86 3.18
C LEU A 243 1.34 10.73 3.71
N GLU A 244 1.76 10.86 4.97
CA GLU A 244 2.19 9.71 5.78
C GLU A 244 0.93 9.02 6.31
N ASP A 245 0.52 7.93 5.65
CA ASP A 245 -0.78 7.33 5.90
C ASP A 245 -0.88 6.79 7.32
N PHE A 246 0.05 5.97 7.80
CA PHE A 246 -0.04 5.38 9.15
C PHE A 246 -0.20 6.44 10.25
N ASP A 247 0.63 7.48 10.23
CA ASP A 247 0.61 8.56 11.23
C ASP A 247 -0.44 9.65 10.96
N ASN A 248 -1.14 9.56 9.83
CA ASN A 248 -2.11 10.55 9.36
C ASN A 248 -1.53 11.97 9.32
N VAL A 249 -0.30 12.14 8.84
CA VAL A 249 0.36 13.45 8.71
C VAL A 249 0.37 13.88 7.26
N LEU A 250 -0.12 15.09 6.97
CA LEU A 250 -0.15 15.65 5.63
C LEU A 250 0.82 16.83 5.52
N TYR A 251 1.66 16.80 4.48
CA TYR A 251 2.53 17.91 4.11
C TYR A 251 2.10 18.51 2.78
N GLU A 252 2.06 19.84 2.71
CA GLU A 252 1.95 20.59 1.45
C GLU A 252 3.36 20.80 0.87
N LEU A 253 3.55 20.37 -0.36
CA LEU A 253 4.80 20.51 -1.12
C LEU A 253 4.74 21.69 -2.09
N LYS A 254 3.54 22.00 -2.58
CA LYS A 254 3.21 23.14 -3.44
C LYS A 254 1.82 23.66 -3.09
#